data_AF-A0A5C1Y6F1-F1
#
_entry.id   AF-A0A5C1Y6F1-F1
#
_cell.length_a   1.000
_cell.length_b   1.000
_cell.length_c   1.000
_cell.angle_alpha   90.00
_cell.angle_beta   90.00
_cell.angle_gamma   90.00
#
_symmetry.space_group_name_H-M   'P 1'
#
loop_
_entity.id
_entity.type
_entity.pdbx_description
1 polymer ?
#
loop_
_entity_poly.entity_id
_entity_poly.type
_entity_poly.pdbx_seq_one_letter_code
_entity_poly.pdbx_strand_id
1 'polypeptide(L)'
;MRIVLAWVGAVVVLAGAVVGGVAILNATVFSASAFVQDYLDALRAGRVTEVLDLPGVDPGALDRALLDARAREPMHATVLGSRAHGDVEEVHVAFGSGQATGETTLDVKRIGSRFGLFPRWGFAVSPITVVSIGVTGDARFQVGELPLDVAGGGPVAYAALTPGTYLVHHESRFLSSRDITVLADGRPVNIELEVRPNARFVEAAQAALEAELTACAEQPVLFPTGCPFGQATTDRVVSAPHWTISEMPTAQLVPSDSFGIWAIDRVAGVARLSVDVQSLFDGRTSTHEAEVPFEASYLIGFDGDELALTPTP
;
A
#
# COMPACT_ATOMS: atom_id res chain seq x y z
N MET A 1 -8.25 -35.42 -72.48
CA MET A 1 -9.29 -34.50 -71.93
C MET A 1 -9.83 -34.95 -70.57
N ARG A 2 -10.31 -36.20 -70.39
CA ARG A 2 -10.87 -36.67 -69.10
C ARG A 2 -9.89 -36.70 -67.93
N ILE A 3 -8.63 -37.13 -68.16
CA ILE A 3 -7.57 -37.13 -67.13
C ILE A 3 -7.22 -35.70 -66.70
N VAL A 4 -7.13 -34.76 -67.66
CA VAL A 4 -6.87 -33.34 -67.36
C VAL A 4 -8.00 -32.74 -66.53
N LEU A 5 -9.27 -33.03 -66.87
CA LEU A 5 -10.42 -32.59 -66.08
C LEU A 5 -10.44 -33.19 -64.67
N ALA A 6 -10.05 -34.46 -64.51
CA ALA A 6 -9.93 -35.10 -63.19
C ALA A 6 -8.83 -34.48 -62.34
N TRP A 7 -7.66 -34.18 -62.92
CA TRP A 7 -6.57 -33.49 -62.23
C TRP A 7 -6.92 -32.05 -61.86
N VAL A 8 -7.57 -31.31 -62.76
CA VAL A 8 -8.07 -29.96 -62.47
C VAL A 8 -9.09 -30.00 -61.34
N GLY A 9 -10.04 -30.95 -61.37
CA GLY A 9 -10.99 -31.15 -60.29
C GLY A 9 -10.32 -31.46 -58.95
N ALA A 10 -9.32 -32.35 -58.94
CA ALA A 10 -8.56 -32.69 -57.74
C ALA A 10 -7.79 -31.48 -57.18
N VAL A 11 -7.17 -30.66 -58.04
CA VAL A 11 -6.47 -29.43 -57.64
C VAL A 11 -7.44 -28.41 -57.04
N VAL A 12 -8.63 -28.23 -57.63
CA VAL A 12 -9.64 -27.30 -57.11
C VAL A 12 -10.14 -27.74 -55.73
N VAL A 13 -10.41 -29.05 -55.55
CA VAL A 13 -10.84 -29.58 -54.24
C VAL A 13 -9.73 -29.41 -53.20
N LEU A 14 -8.48 -29.70 -53.54
CA LEU A 14 -7.34 -29.52 -52.64
C LEU A 14 -7.15 -28.04 -52.28
N ALA A 15 -7.23 -27.13 -53.25
CA ALA A 15 -7.14 -25.70 -53.01
C ALA A 15 -8.27 -25.21 -52.08
N GLY A 16 -9.50 -25.68 -52.30
CA GLY A 16 -10.65 -25.40 -51.44
C GLY A 16 -10.44 -25.88 -50.00
N ALA A 17 -9.89 -27.09 -49.82
CA ALA A 17 -9.57 -27.64 -48.50
C ALA A 17 -8.48 -26.82 -47.79
N VAL A 18 -7.44 -26.38 -48.51
CA VAL A 18 -6.38 -25.52 -47.95
C VAL A 18 -6.93 -24.15 -47.55
N VAL A 19 -7.70 -23.49 -48.42
CA VAL A 19 -8.31 -22.18 -48.12
C VAL A 19 -9.29 -22.29 -46.95
N GLY A 20 -10.14 -23.31 -46.94
CA GLY A 20 -11.06 -23.58 -45.84
C GLY A 20 -10.32 -23.85 -44.52
N GLY A 21 -9.25 -24.65 -44.57
CA GLY A 21 -8.39 -24.91 -43.41
C GLY A 21 -7.73 -23.65 -42.87
N VAL A 22 -7.16 -22.80 -43.73
CA VAL A 22 -6.58 -21.50 -43.34
C VAL A 22 -7.64 -20.59 -42.72
N ALA A 23 -8.84 -20.53 -43.29
CA ALA A 23 -9.94 -19.72 -42.76
C ALA A 23 -10.36 -20.20 -41.35
N ILE A 24 -10.49 -21.51 -41.14
CA ILE A 24 -10.82 -22.09 -39.83
C ILE A 24 -9.71 -21.79 -38.82
N LEU A 25 -8.44 -21.98 -39.19
CA LEU A 25 -7.31 -21.68 -38.32
C LEU A 25 -7.23 -20.20 -37.97
N ASN A 26 -7.49 -19.30 -38.91
CA ASN A 26 -7.52 -17.86 -38.66
C ASN A 26 -8.69 -17.42 -37.77
N ALA A 27 -9.82 -18.12 -37.85
CA ALA A 27 -10.99 -17.86 -37.01
C ALA A 27 -10.85 -18.43 -35.59
N THR A 28 -9.95 -19.41 -35.38
CA THR A 28 -9.78 -20.11 -34.11
C THR A 28 -8.42 -19.80 -33.49
N VAL A 29 -7.37 -20.45 -33.98
CA VAL A 29 -6.01 -20.43 -33.42
C VAL A 29 -5.27 -19.12 -33.64
N PHE A 30 -5.43 -18.50 -34.82
CA PHE A 30 -4.77 -17.22 -35.15
C PHE A 30 -5.74 -16.04 -35.07
N SER A 31 -6.77 -16.15 -34.20
CA SER A 31 -7.73 -15.08 -33.95
C SER A 31 -7.17 -14.06 -32.94
N ALA A 32 -7.77 -12.87 -32.88
CA ALA A 32 -7.47 -11.88 -31.86
C ALA A 32 -7.77 -12.41 -30.45
N SER A 33 -8.89 -13.11 -30.28
CA SER A 33 -9.28 -13.74 -29.02
C SER A 33 -8.28 -14.79 -28.56
N ALA A 34 -7.71 -15.59 -29.47
CA ALA A 34 -6.67 -16.57 -29.12
C ALA A 34 -5.38 -15.89 -28.62
N PHE A 35 -4.95 -14.80 -29.29
CA PHE A 35 -3.82 -14.00 -28.82
C PHE A 35 -4.05 -13.44 -27.41
N VAL A 36 -5.25 -12.89 -27.14
CA VAL A 36 -5.61 -12.40 -25.81
C VAL A 36 -5.70 -13.55 -24.79
N GLN A 37 -6.22 -14.72 -25.18
CA GLN A 37 -6.26 -15.89 -24.31
C GLN A 37 -4.84 -16.33 -23.90
N ASP A 38 -3.90 -16.39 -24.85
CA ASP A 38 -2.49 -16.71 -24.57
C ASP A 38 -1.86 -15.69 -23.60
N TYR A 39 -2.16 -14.40 -23.79
CA TYR A 39 -1.77 -13.33 -22.86
C TYR A 39 -2.33 -13.55 -21.45
N LEU A 40 -3.63 -13.84 -21.31
CA LEU A 40 -4.27 -14.10 -20.02
C LEU A 40 -3.71 -15.35 -19.34
N ASP A 41 -3.37 -16.38 -20.11
CA ASP A 41 -2.77 -17.61 -19.60
C ASP A 41 -1.32 -17.38 -19.14
N ALA A 42 -0.55 -16.54 -19.84
CA ALA A 42 0.77 -16.09 -19.38
C ALA A 42 0.68 -15.28 -18.09
N LEU A 43 -0.28 -14.36 -18.00
CA LEU A 43 -0.58 -13.62 -16.78
C LEU A 43 -0.94 -14.54 -15.60
N ARG A 44 -1.80 -15.54 -15.82
CA ARG A 44 -2.19 -16.51 -14.78
C ARG A 44 -1.01 -17.36 -14.32
N ALA A 45 -0.09 -17.68 -15.22
CA ALA A 45 1.12 -18.45 -14.94
C ALA A 45 2.26 -17.61 -14.34
N GLY A 46 2.06 -16.30 -14.11
CA GLY A 46 3.12 -15.41 -13.59
C GLY A 46 4.28 -15.18 -14.58
N ARG A 47 4.11 -15.48 -15.87
CA ARG A 47 5.13 -15.32 -16.92
C ARG A 47 5.22 -13.87 -17.40
N VAL A 48 5.54 -12.95 -16.49
CA VAL A 48 5.49 -11.50 -16.79
C VAL A 48 6.51 -11.09 -17.87
N THR A 49 7.72 -11.66 -17.86
CA THR A 49 8.72 -11.36 -18.90
C THR A 49 8.19 -11.64 -20.31
N GLU A 50 7.51 -12.77 -20.50
CA GLU A 50 6.90 -13.13 -21.80
C GLU A 50 5.80 -12.15 -22.20
N VAL A 51 5.00 -11.71 -21.23
CA VAL A 51 3.97 -10.69 -21.46
C VAL A 51 4.58 -9.36 -21.89
N LEU A 52 5.65 -8.92 -21.23
CA LEU A 52 6.33 -7.66 -21.56
C LEU A 52 7.02 -7.70 -22.93
N ASP A 53 7.37 -8.88 -23.43
CA ASP A 53 7.93 -9.06 -24.77
C ASP A 53 6.86 -9.07 -25.87
N LEU A 54 5.57 -9.10 -25.52
CA LEU A 54 4.50 -9.09 -26.52
C LEU A 54 4.44 -7.75 -27.27
N PRO A 55 4.18 -7.77 -28.59
CA PRO A 55 4.11 -6.54 -29.37
C PRO A 55 3.02 -5.58 -28.86
N GLY A 56 3.41 -4.33 -28.64
CA GLY A 56 2.50 -3.26 -28.19
C GLY A 56 2.37 -3.13 -26.67
N VAL A 57 3.03 -3.98 -25.89
CA VAL A 57 3.15 -3.78 -24.44
C VAL A 57 4.27 -2.79 -24.17
N ASP A 58 3.91 -1.63 -23.61
CA ASP A 58 4.85 -0.57 -23.26
C ASP A 58 4.41 0.11 -21.95
N PRO A 59 5.19 -0.02 -20.85
CA PRO A 59 4.92 0.68 -19.60
C PRO A 59 5.35 2.16 -19.63
N GLY A 60 6.03 2.61 -20.69
CA GLY A 60 6.52 3.98 -20.81
C GLY A 60 7.51 4.36 -19.71
N ALA A 61 7.33 5.55 -19.14
CA ALA A 61 8.16 6.12 -18.08
C ALA A 61 7.63 5.86 -16.65
N LEU A 62 6.61 5.00 -16.51
CA LEU A 62 6.05 4.62 -15.21
C LEU A 62 7.03 3.76 -14.41
N ASP A 63 6.86 3.76 -13.09
CA ASP A 63 7.59 2.83 -12.24
C ASP A 63 7.16 1.39 -12.53
N ARG A 64 8.13 0.48 -12.63
CA ARG A 64 7.94 -0.90 -13.08
C ARG A 64 7.76 -1.90 -11.93
N ALA A 65 7.74 -1.45 -10.68
CA ALA A 65 7.66 -2.33 -9.52
C ALA A 65 6.44 -3.28 -9.58
N LEU A 66 5.26 -2.78 -10.01
CA LEU A 66 4.05 -3.60 -10.11
C LEU A 66 4.03 -4.56 -11.32
N LEU A 67 5.09 -4.56 -12.14
CA LEU A 67 5.32 -5.59 -13.15
C LEU A 67 6.04 -6.83 -12.57
N ASP A 68 6.42 -6.83 -11.30
CA ASP A 68 6.84 -8.06 -10.62
C ASP A 68 5.63 -8.99 -10.41
N ALA A 69 5.80 -10.28 -10.67
CA ALA A 69 4.74 -11.28 -10.47
C ALA A 69 4.25 -11.32 -9.01
N ARG A 70 5.13 -11.02 -8.04
CA ARG A 70 4.81 -10.95 -6.60
C ARG A 70 3.84 -9.84 -6.25
N ALA A 71 3.72 -8.80 -7.09
CA ALA A 71 2.79 -7.70 -6.84
C ALA A 71 1.33 -8.08 -7.12
N ARG A 72 1.10 -9.20 -7.83
CA ARG A 72 -0.20 -9.54 -8.39
C ARG A 72 -0.90 -10.60 -7.55
N GLU A 73 -2.18 -10.38 -7.33
CA GLU A 73 -3.05 -11.38 -6.74
C GLU A 73 -3.43 -12.44 -7.78
N PRO A 74 -3.60 -13.71 -7.36
CA PRO A 74 -4.19 -14.74 -8.21
C PRO A 74 -5.55 -14.28 -8.73
N MET A 75 -5.78 -14.38 -10.04
CA MET A 75 -7.03 -13.97 -10.66
C MET A 75 -7.52 -15.00 -11.68
N HIS A 76 -8.83 -15.01 -11.90
CA HIS A 76 -9.44 -15.64 -13.06
C HIS A 76 -9.76 -14.57 -14.10
N ALA A 77 -9.49 -14.86 -15.38
CA ALA A 77 -9.89 -14.04 -16.51
C ALA A 77 -10.47 -14.92 -17.61
N THR A 78 -11.54 -14.45 -18.27
CA THR A 78 -12.26 -15.17 -19.34
C THR A 78 -12.60 -14.18 -20.45
N VAL A 79 -12.32 -14.57 -21.70
CA VAL A 79 -12.75 -13.81 -22.88
C VAL A 79 -14.26 -13.99 -23.06
N LEU A 80 -15.00 -12.88 -23.12
CA LEU A 80 -16.45 -12.86 -23.35
C LEU A 80 -16.78 -12.82 -24.84
N GLY A 81 -15.91 -12.21 -25.65
CA GLY A 81 -16.06 -12.11 -27.10
C GLY A 81 -15.12 -11.07 -27.70
N SER A 82 -15.13 -10.94 -29.02
CA SER A 82 -14.44 -9.86 -29.73
C SER A 82 -15.35 -9.16 -30.72
N ARG A 83 -15.01 -7.92 -31.05
CA ARG A 83 -15.66 -7.12 -32.08
C ARG A 83 -14.61 -6.35 -32.86
N ALA A 84 -14.70 -6.40 -34.19
CA ALA A 84 -13.89 -5.56 -35.04
C ALA A 84 -14.39 -4.10 -35.02
N HIS A 85 -13.47 -3.15 -34.81
CA HIS A 85 -13.68 -1.72 -34.89
C HIS A 85 -12.60 -1.09 -35.78
N GLY A 86 -12.87 -0.99 -37.08
CA GLY A 86 -11.90 -0.53 -38.06
C GLY A 86 -10.71 -1.50 -38.19
N ASP A 87 -9.50 -1.01 -37.96
CA ASP A 87 -8.26 -1.82 -38.00
C ASP A 87 -7.90 -2.47 -36.65
N VAL A 88 -8.71 -2.22 -35.62
CA VAL A 88 -8.56 -2.76 -34.27
C VAL A 88 -9.63 -3.83 -34.01
N GLU A 89 -9.26 -4.86 -33.28
CA GLU A 89 -10.18 -5.81 -32.67
C GLU A 89 -10.26 -5.55 -31.17
N GLU A 90 -11.45 -5.23 -30.69
CA GLU A 90 -11.77 -5.06 -29.28
C GLU A 90 -12.11 -6.43 -28.68
N VAL A 91 -11.32 -6.90 -27.73
CA VAL A 91 -11.56 -8.18 -27.04
C VAL A 91 -12.04 -7.91 -25.62
N HIS A 92 -13.29 -8.28 -25.33
CA HIS A 92 -13.89 -8.08 -24.01
C HIS A 92 -13.52 -9.22 -23.07
N VAL A 93 -13.06 -8.87 -21.87
CA VAL A 93 -12.55 -9.81 -20.87
C VAL A 93 -13.21 -9.52 -19.53
N ALA A 94 -13.82 -10.54 -18.93
CA ALA A 94 -14.20 -10.51 -17.51
C ALA A 94 -13.04 -11.06 -16.67
N PHE A 95 -12.74 -10.40 -15.55
CA PHE A 95 -11.68 -10.83 -14.65
C PHE A 95 -12.01 -10.57 -13.18
N GLY A 96 -11.28 -11.21 -12.27
CA GLY A 96 -11.40 -10.92 -10.85
C GLY A 96 -10.69 -11.92 -9.94
N SER A 97 -10.66 -11.57 -8.66
CA SER A 97 -10.20 -12.41 -7.57
C SER A 97 -11.18 -12.36 -6.40
N GLY A 98 -11.66 -13.51 -5.96
CA GLY A 98 -12.67 -13.60 -4.90
C GLY A 98 -13.95 -12.83 -5.22
N GLN A 99 -14.23 -11.77 -4.46
CA GLN A 99 -15.40 -10.89 -4.65
C GLN A 99 -15.11 -9.65 -5.52
N ALA A 100 -13.84 -9.37 -5.83
CA ALA A 100 -13.45 -8.24 -6.66
C ALA A 100 -13.45 -8.66 -8.13
N THR A 101 -14.50 -8.30 -8.86
CA THR A 101 -14.67 -8.61 -10.29
C THR A 101 -14.80 -7.35 -11.12
N GLY A 102 -14.28 -7.39 -12.35
CA GLY A 102 -14.38 -6.30 -13.32
C GLY A 102 -14.40 -6.83 -14.76
N GLU A 103 -14.62 -5.91 -15.69
CA GLU A 103 -14.51 -6.15 -17.12
C GLU A 103 -13.55 -5.13 -17.72
N THR A 104 -12.82 -5.55 -18.74
CA THR A 104 -11.94 -4.68 -19.52
C THR A 104 -12.03 -5.05 -21.00
N THR A 105 -11.63 -4.11 -21.85
CA THR A 105 -11.50 -4.32 -23.29
C THR A 105 -10.03 -4.18 -23.66
N LEU A 106 -9.49 -5.20 -24.33
CA LEU A 106 -8.14 -5.20 -24.84
C LEU A 106 -8.15 -4.95 -26.35
N ASP A 107 -7.52 -3.86 -26.75
CA ASP A 107 -7.48 -3.42 -28.14
C ASP A 107 -6.24 -4.02 -28.83
N VAL A 108 -6.47 -4.88 -29.83
CA VAL A 108 -5.38 -5.54 -30.58
C VAL A 108 -5.51 -5.25 -32.07
N LYS A 109 -4.39 -5.26 -32.79
CA LYS A 109 -4.35 -5.05 -34.23
C LYS A 109 -3.45 -6.05 -34.92
N ARG A 110 -3.68 -6.26 -36.22
CA ARG A 110 -2.82 -7.10 -37.05
C ARG A 110 -1.51 -6.35 -37.34
N ILE A 111 -0.38 -6.98 -37.01
CA ILE A 111 0.97 -6.42 -37.18
C ILE A 111 1.77 -7.17 -38.27
N GLY A 112 1.07 -7.84 -39.18
CA GLY A 112 1.62 -8.62 -40.28
C GLY A 112 1.04 -10.03 -40.34
N SER A 113 1.68 -10.90 -41.10
CA SER A 113 1.28 -12.31 -41.23
C SER A 113 2.48 -13.24 -41.29
N ARG A 114 2.31 -14.45 -40.76
CA ARG A 114 3.25 -15.57 -40.87
C ARG A 114 2.91 -16.36 -42.14
N PHE A 115 3.93 -16.58 -42.97
CA PHE A 115 3.81 -17.26 -44.27
C PHE A 115 2.76 -16.65 -45.23
N GLY A 116 2.38 -15.38 -45.03
CA GLY A 116 1.34 -14.71 -45.83
C GLY A 116 -0.10 -15.14 -45.52
N LEU A 117 -0.31 -16.13 -44.63
CA LEU A 117 -1.62 -16.76 -44.43
C LEU A 117 -2.19 -16.54 -43.03
N PHE A 118 -1.32 -16.54 -42.01
CA PHE A 118 -1.75 -16.48 -40.61
C PHE A 118 -1.46 -15.10 -40.03
N PRO A 119 -2.45 -14.35 -39.54
CA PRO A 119 -2.19 -13.04 -38.98
C PRO A 119 -1.30 -13.14 -37.73
N ARG A 120 -0.51 -12.09 -37.51
CA ARG A 120 0.14 -11.84 -36.23
C ARG A 120 -0.56 -10.68 -35.56
N TRP A 121 -0.75 -10.81 -34.25
CA TRP A 121 -1.43 -9.81 -33.45
C TRP A 121 -0.45 -9.11 -32.51
N GLY A 122 -0.81 -7.90 -32.13
CA GLY A 122 -0.15 -7.11 -31.11
C GLY A 122 -1.15 -6.13 -30.52
N PHE A 123 -0.86 -5.62 -29.34
CA PHE A 123 -1.67 -4.60 -28.70
C PHE A 123 -1.65 -3.30 -29.52
N ALA A 124 -2.83 -2.80 -29.84
CA ALA A 124 -3.03 -1.48 -30.44
C ALA A 124 -2.89 -0.39 -29.36
N VAL A 125 -3.41 -0.69 -28.16
CA VAL A 125 -3.24 0.09 -26.93
C VAL A 125 -2.54 -0.79 -25.90
N SER A 126 -1.48 -0.28 -25.28
CA SER A 126 -0.70 -1.01 -24.28
C SER A 126 -1.61 -1.50 -23.14
N PRO A 127 -1.56 -2.79 -22.75
CA PRO A 127 -2.38 -3.35 -21.68
C PRO A 127 -1.77 -3.02 -20.31
N ILE A 128 -1.57 -1.72 -20.05
CA ILE A 128 -1.00 -1.18 -18.83
C ILE A 128 -2.00 -0.21 -18.22
N THR A 129 -2.36 -0.47 -16.97
CA THR A 129 -3.08 0.47 -16.11
C THR A 129 -2.09 1.30 -15.32
N VAL A 130 -2.33 2.60 -15.24
CA VAL A 130 -1.59 3.49 -14.33
C VAL A 130 -2.21 3.38 -12.93
N VAL A 131 -1.42 2.96 -11.96
CA VAL A 131 -1.84 2.92 -10.54
C VAL A 131 -1.01 3.93 -9.77
N SER A 132 -1.63 5.03 -9.35
CA SER A 132 -1.01 6.04 -8.51
C SER A 132 -1.29 5.72 -7.04
N ILE A 133 -0.23 5.56 -6.25
CA ILE A 133 -0.32 5.21 -4.83
C ILE A 133 0.31 6.32 -4.00
N GLY A 134 -0.51 7.03 -3.24
CA GLY A 134 -0.08 7.88 -2.13
C GLY A 134 -0.08 7.08 -0.81
N VAL A 135 0.83 7.42 0.10
CA VAL A 135 0.94 6.76 1.40
C VAL A 135 1.16 7.80 2.50
N THR A 136 0.46 7.64 3.62
CA THR A 136 0.61 8.46 4.83
C THR A 136 0.98 7.60 6.04
N GLY A 137 1.66 8.19 7.03
CA GLY A 137 2.03 7.53 8.30
C GLY A 137 3.35 6.76 8.25
N ASP A 138 3.55 5.88 7.26
CA ASP A 138 4.82 5.17 7.01
C ASP A 138 5.11 5.16 5.49
N ALA A 139 6.37 5.31 5.10
CA ALA A 139 6.75 5.30 3.69
C ALA A 139 6.65 3.89 3.07
N ARG A 140 6.71 2.85 3.89
CA ARG A 140 6.75 1.45 3.47
C ARG A 140 5.35 0.90 3.32
N PHE A 141 5.14 0.03 2.36
CA PHE A 141 3.90 -0.69 2.14
C PHE A 141 4.19 -1.95 1.33
N GLN A 142 3.16 -2.75 1.11
CA GLN A 142 3.22 -4.00 0.36
C GLN A 142 2.15 -3.97 -0.72
N VAL A 143 2.50 -4.49 -1.89
CA VAL A 143 1.54 -4.79 -2.95
C VAL A 143 1.66 -6.27 -3.26
N GLY A 144 0.61 -7.04 -2.99
CA GLY A 144 0.71 -8.50 -2.92
C GLY A 144 1.82 -8.90 -1.94
N GLU A 145 2.81 -9.65 -2.43
CA GLU A 145 3.99 -10.08 -1.67
C GLU A 145 5.21 -9.16 -1.88
N LEU A 146 5.08 -8.07 -2.63
CA LEU A 146 6.18 -7.17 -2.97
C LEU A 146 6.27 -6.01 -1.97
N PRO A 147 7.33 -5.92 -1.15
CA PRO A 147 7.56 -4.74 -0.31
C PRO A 147 8.05 -3.57 -1.17
N LEU A 148 7.46 -2.39 -0.94
CA LEU A 148 7.77 -1.12 -1.61
C LEU A 148 7.86 0.02 -0.60
N ASP A 149 8.51 1.11 -1.00
CA ASP A 149 8.62 2.33 -0.23
C ASP A 149 8.56 3.59 -1.10
N VAL A 150 7.99 4.67 -0.56
CA VAL A 150 7.93 5.99 -1.22
C VAL A 150 8.86 6.98 -0.52
N ALA A 151 10.01 7.26 -1.13
CA ALA A 151 11.03 8.14 -0.56
C ALA A 151 10.65 9.63 -0.47
N GLY A 152 9.56 10.06 -1.14
CA GLY A 152 9.26 11.49 -1.37
C GLY A 152 7.92 11.99 -0.83
N GLY A 153 7.14 11.16 -0.12
CA GLY A 153 5.83 11.53 0.45
C GLY A 153 4.71 11.89 -0.55
N GLY A 154 5.03 12.03 -1.83
CA GLY A 154 4.06 12.22 -2.90
C GLY A 154 3.61 10.90 -3.54
N PRO A 155 2.45 10.88 -4.22
CA PRO A 155 1.99 9.70 -4.94
C PRO A 155 2.98 9.26 -6.02
N VAL A 156 3.21 7.95 -6.12
CA VAL A 156 4.05 7.34 -7.17
C VAL A 156 3.16 6.60 -8.16
N ALA A 157 3.39 6.83 -9.46
CA ALA A 157 2.64 6.21 -10.54
C ALA A 157 3.35 4.95 -11.07
N TYR A 158 2.72 3.80 -10.85
CA TYR A 158 3.21 2.49 -11.25
C TYR A 158 2.50 1.95 -12.50
N ALA A 159 3.24 1.18 -13.30
CA ALA A 159 2.69 0.38 -14.40
C ALA A 159 2.19 -0.96 -13.88
N ALA A 160 0.90 -1.22 -14.05
CA ALA A 160 0.25 -2.48 -13.71
C ALA A 160 -0.29 -3.16 -14.98
N LEU A 161 -0.09 -4.47 -15.13
CA LEU A 161 -0.66 -5.24 -16.26
C LEU A 161 -2.19 -5.34 -16.18
N THR A 162 -2.85 -5.24 -17.34
CA THR A 162 -4.31 -5.25 -17.52
C THR A 162 -4.80 -6.51 -18.27
N PRO A 163 -5.72 -7.32 -17.73
CA PRO A 163 -6.32 -7.18 -16.43
C PRO A 163 -5.37 -7.57 -15.28
N GLY A 164 -5.61 -6.97 -14.11
CA GLY A 164 -4.82 -7.16 -12.91
C GLY A 164 -5.61 -7.00 -11.64
N THR A 165 -5.29 -7.77 -10.60
CA THR A 165 -5.74 -7.51 -9.23
C THR A 165 -4.52 -7.33 -8.35
N TYR A 166 -4.48 -6.24 -7.59
CA TYR A 166 -3.36 -5.87 -6.71
C TYR A 166 -3.90 -5.57 -5.31
N LEU A 167 -3.32 -6.18 -4.30
CA LEU A 167 -3.69 -5.94 -2.90
C LEU A 167 -2.66 -5.02 -2.24
N VAL A 168 -3.03 -3.77 -1.99
CA VAL A 168 -2.16 -2.78 -1.36
C VAL A 168 -2.46 -2.73 0.13
N HIS A 169 -1.45 -2.93 0.96
CA HIS A 169 -1.59 -2.95 2.41
C HIS A 169 -0.28 -2.60 3.12
N HIS A 170 -0.34 -2.36 4.43
CA HIS A 170 0.80 -2.23 5.32
C HIS A 170 0.48 -3.00 6.59
N GLU A 171 1.41 -3.86 7.01
CA GLU A 171 1.37 -4.50 8.32
C GLU A 171 2.77 -4.49 8.92
N SER A 172 2.88 -4.00 10.14
CA SER A 172 4.08 -4.04 10.96
C SER A 172 3.69 -4.21 12.43
N ARG A 173 4.69 -4.28 13.33
CA ARG A 173 4.43 -4.49 14.76
C ARG A 173 3.51 -3.43 15.36
N PHE A 174 3.69 -2.18 14.97
CA PHE A 174 3.03 -1.02 15.55
C PHE A 174 2.05 -0.34 14.60
N LEU A 175 2.20 -0.55 13.30
CA LEU A 175 1.40 0.12 12.29
C LEU A 175 0.66 -0.89 11.42
N SER A 176 -0.53 -0.51 10.99
CA SER A 176 -1.37 -1.29 10.08
C SER A 176 -2.15 -0.36 9.17
N SER A 177 -2.50 -0.79 7.96
CA SER A 177 -3.45 -0.11 7.10
C SER A 177 -4.73 -0.95 6.91
N ARG A 178 -5.73 -0.34 6.27
CA ARG A 178 -6.78 -1.15 5.63
C ARG A 178 -6.25 -1.70 4.31
N ASP A 179 -6.68 -2.91 3.99
CA ASP A 179 -6.42 -3.54 2.70
C ASP A 179 -7.19 -2.81 1.59
N ILE A 180 -6.49 -2.47 0.50
CA ILE A 180 -7.08 -1.86 -0.69
C ILE A 180 -6.86 -2.79 -1.87
N THR A 181 -7.95 -3.35 -2.39
CA THR A 181 -7.91 -4.13 -3.63
C THR A 181 -8.08 -3.21 -4.84
N VAL A 182 -7.09 -3.20 -5.73
CA VAL A 182 -7.10 -2.44 -6.98
C VAL A 182 -7.34 -3.38 -8.15
N LEU A 183 -8.34 -3.07 -8.97
CA LEU A 183 -8.58 -3.72 -10.25
C LEU A 183 -7.94 -2.87 -11.36
N ALA A 184 -6.92 -3.41 -12.01
CA ALA A 184 -6.30 -2.82 -13.19
C ALA A 184 -7.11 -3.22 -14.43
N ASP A 185 -7.97 -2.32 -14.90
CA ASP A 185 -8.89 -2.55 -16.03
C ASP A 185 -8.58 -1.70 -17.27
N GLY A 186 -7.42 -1.02 -17.28
CA GLY A 186 -6.97 -0.11 -18.33
C GLY A 186 -7.26 1.36 -18.04
N ARG A 187 -8.08 1.68 -17.03
CA ARG A 187 -8.35 3.05 -16.60
C ARG A 187 -7.40 3.45 -15.46
N PRO A 188 -6.83 4.67 -15.46
CA PRO A 188 -5.99 5.12 -14.36
C PRO A 188 -6.72 5.07 -13.01
N VAL A 189 -6.04 4.57 -11.98
CA VAL A 189 -6.56 4.47 -10.60
C VAL A 189 -5.64 5.24 -9.67
N ASN A 190 -6.22 6.05 -8.78
CA ASN A 190 -5.50 6.74 -7.71
C ASN A 190 -6.00 6.20 -6.37
N ILE A 191 -5.08 5.78 -5.51
CA ILE A 191 -5.38 5.33 -4.15
C ILE A 191 -4.51 6.06 -3.14
N GLU A 192 -5.03 6.19 -1.92
CA GLU A 192 -4.32 6.72 -0.77
C GLU A 192 -4.31 5.63 0.31
N LEU A 193 -3.11 5.15 0.67
CA LEU A 193 -2.92 4.16 1.72
C LEU A 193 -2.68 4.89 3.04
N GLU A 194 -3.61 4.77 3.97
CA GLU A 194 -3.49 5.38 5.29
C GLU A 194 -2.95 4.35 6.30
N VAL A 195 -1.69 4.53 6.71
CA VAL A 195 -1.05 3.71 7.72
C VAL A 195 -1.31 4.32 9.10
N ARG A 196 -1.91 3.55 10.01
CA ARG A 196 -2.36 3.99 11.33
C ARG A 196 -1.73 3.16 12.46
N PRO A 197 -1.67 3.68 13.69
CA PRO A 197 -1.28 2.91 14.86
C PRO A 197 -2.26 1.76 15.10
N ASN A 198 -1.71 0.57 15.35
CA ASN A 198 -2.49 -0.57 15.79
C ASN A 198 -2.60 -0.58 17.33
N ALA A 199 -3.38 -1.53 17.88
CA ALA A 199 -3.60 -1.63 19.32
C ALA A 199 -2.29 -1.79 20.12
N ARG A 200 -1.31 -2.53 19.58
CA ARG A 200 -0.02 -2.73 20.24
C ARG A 200 0.76 -1.44 20.38
N PHE A 201 0.68 -0.55 19.39
CA PHE A 201 1.37 0.74 19.46
C PHE A 201 0.74 1.65 20.51
N VAL A 202 -0.60 1.69 20.56
CA VAL A 202 -1.31 2.47 21.60
C VAL A 202 -0.94 1.97 22.99
N GLU A 203 -0.93 0.64 23.21
CA GLU A 203 -0.52 0.04 24.48
C GLU A 203 0.94 0.34 24.84
N ALA A 204 1.86 0.18 23.88
CA ALA A 204 3.28 0.45 24.10
C ALA A 204 3.56 1.93 24.40
N ALA A 205 2.90 2.85 23.68
CA ALA A 205 3.02 4.28 23.90
C ALA A 205 2.45 4.69 25.26
N GLN A 206 1.32 4.11 25.67
CA GLN A 206 0.74 4.35 27.00
C GLN A 206 1.69 3.87 28.10
N ALA A 207 2.21 2.65 28.00
CA ALA A 207 3.14 2.10 28.99
C ALA A 207 4.43 2.92 29.08
N ALA A 208 4.95 3.39 27.95
CA ALA A 208 6.15 4.22 27.92
C ALA A 208 5.89 5.61 28.54
N LEU A 209 4.74 6.23 28.27
CA LEU A 209 4.33 7.50 28.89
C LEU A 209 4.20 7.35 30.43
N GLU A 210 3.57 6.28 30.88
CA GLU A 210 3.43 5.97 32.30
C GLU A 210 4.79 5.77 32.99
N ALA A 211 5.71 5.05 32.34
CA ALA A 211 7.05 4.82 32.85
C ALA A 211 7.85 6.13 33.00
N GLU A 212 7.82 7.00 31.98
CA GLU A 212 8.48 8.31 32.02
C GLU A 212 7.93 9.20 33.13
N LEU A 213 6.60 9.31 33.25
CA LEU A 213 5.97 10.14 34.29
C LEU A 213 6.18 9.57 35.70
N THR A 214 6.24 8.24 35.82
CA THR A 214 6.56 7.57 37.10
C THR A 214 8.02 7.85 37.49
N ALA A 215 8.97 7.71 36.56
CA ALA A 215 10.37 8.05 36.80
C ALA A 215 10.56 9.52 37.17
N CYS A 216 9.75 10.42 36.59
CA CYS A 216 9.67 11.82 37.01
C CYS A 216 9.21 11.98 38.47
N ALA A 217 8.19 11.22 38.88
CA ALA A 217 7.67 11.27 40.25
C ALA A 217 8.63 10.66 41.29
N GLU A 218 9.56 9.80 40.87
CA GLU A 218 10.59 9.23 41.74
C GLU A 218 11.71 10.24 42.09
N GLN A 219 11.83 11.35 41.36
CA GLN A 219 12.87 12.34 41.63
C GLN A 219 12.53 13.16 42.90
N PRO A 220 13.37 13.12 43.95
CA PRO A 220 13.07 13.76 45.25
C PRO A 220 13.42 15.25 45.24
N VAL A 221 12.89 16.00 44.26
CA VAL A 221 13.12 17.45 44.08
C VAL A 221 11.83 18.15 43.71
N LEU A 222 11.73 19.45 44.01
CA LEU A 222 10.54 20.25 43.69
C LEU A 222 10.36 20.52 42.18
N PHE A 223 11.45 20.43 41.42
CA PHE A 223 11.48 20.58 39.97
C PHE A 223 12.26 19.41 39.36
N PRO A 224 11.59 18.25 39.16
CA PRO A 224 12.20 17.10 38.50
C PRO A 224 12.75 17.48 37.12
N THR A 225 13.96 17.02 36.82
CA THR A 225 14.63 17.36 35.56
C THR A 225 14.03 16.56 34.42
N GLY A 226 13.69 17.24 33.32
CA GLY A 226 13.08 16.61 32.14
C GLY A 226 11.60 16.27 32.30
N CYS A 227 10.94 16.80 33.33
CA CYS A 227 9.57 16.45 33.68
C CYS A 227 8.60 17.61 33.46
N PRO A 228 7.33 17.32 33.14
CA PRO A 228 6.35 18.36 32.77
C PRO A 228 5.75 19.10 33.97
N PHE A 229 6.10 18.74 35.21
CA PHE A 229 5.57 19.34 36.44
C PHE A 229 6.68 19.79 37.40
N GLY A 230 6.33 20.76 38.24
CA GLY A 230 7.17 21.25 39.32
C GLY A 230 6.43 22.28 40.16
N GLN A 231 6.85 22.46 41.41
CA GLN A 231 6.17 23.35 42.36
C GLN A 231 7.16 24.28 43.05
N ALA A 232 6.97 25.58 42.88
CA ALA A 232 7.70 26.57 43.65
C ALA A 232 7.17 26.63 45.09
N THR A 233 8.07 26.89 46.05
CA THR A 233 7.72 27.19 47.44
C THR A 233 8.54 28.37 47.94
N THR A 234 7.92 29.20 48.78
CA THR A 234 8.59 30.29 49.51
C THR A 234 9.12 29.85 50.86
N ASP A 235 8.64 28.71 51.37
CA ASP A 235 9.02 28.18 52.67
C ASP A 235 10.24 27.27 52.58
N ARG A 236 10.92 27.05 53.72
CA ARG A 236 12.08 26.17 53.76
C ARG A 236 11.63 24.72 53.66
N VAL A 237 12.08 24.01 52.64
CA VAL A 237 11.88 22.55 52.51
C VAL A 237 12.67 21.83 53.60
N VAL A 238 11.99 20.99 54.39
CA VAL A 238 12.60 20.24 55.50
C VAL A 238 12.54 18.73 55.34
N SER A 239 11.87 18.22 54.31
CA SER A 239 11.85 16.80 53.91
C SER A 239 12.09 16.64 52.41
N ALA A 240 12.35 15.42 51.95
CA ALA A 240 12.42 15.14 50.53
C ALA A 240 11.00 15.25 49.91
N PRO A 241 10.82 16.03 48.83
CA PRO A 241 9.57 16.04 48.05
C PRO A 241 9.18 14.63 47.61
N HIS A 242 7.91 14.27 47.83
CA HIS A 242 7.33 13.04 47.32
C HIS A 242 6.27 13.35 46.27
N TRP A 243 6.47 12.85 45.05
CA TRP A 243 5.54 13.03 43.95
C TRP A 243 4.78 11.74 43.65
N THR A 244 3.54 11.89 43.18
CA THR A 244 2.75 10.81 42.58
C THR A 244 1.95 11.38 41.40
N ILE A 245 1.61 10.56 40.41
CA ILE A 245 0.68 10.97 39.35
C ILE A 245 -0.73 10.59 39.80
N SER A 246 -1.55 11.58 40.16
CA SER A 246 -2.93 11.35 40.61
C SER A 246 -3.89 11.15 39.44
N GLU A 247 -3.64 11.83 38.32
CA GLU A 247 -4.38 11.64 37.06
C GLU A 247 -3.39 11.38 35.93
N MET A 248 -3.35 10.12 35.47
CA MET A 248 -2.47 9.70 34.40
C MET A 248 -3.06 10.09 33.03
N PRO A 249 -2.31 10.79 32.16
CA PRO A 249 -2.76 11.08 30.81
C PRO A 249 -2.99 9.80 29.99
N THR A 250 -3.94 9.87 29.06
CA THR A 250 -4.12 8.85 28.02
C THR A 250 -3.35 9.27 26.76
N ALA A 251 -2.45 8.42 26.30
CA ALA A 251 -1.68 8.64 25.08
C ALA A 251 -2.60 8.72 23.85
N GLN A 252 -2.55 9.85 23.14
CA GLN A 252 -3.22 10.03 21.84
C GLN A 252 -2.16 10.14 20.75
N LEU A 253 -2.05 9.09 19.93
CA LEU A 253 -1.06 9.02 18.86
C LEU A 253 -1.53 9.79 17.63
N VAL A 254 -0.72 10.74 17.16
CA VAL A 254 -0.92 11.47 15.92
C VAL A 254 0.30 11.34 15.00
N PRO A 255 0.11 11.32 13.66
CA PRO A 255 1.23 11.35 12.74
C PRO A 255 2.04 12.64 12.91
N SER A 256 3.36 12.55 12.78
CA SER A 256 4.21 13.75 12.68
C SER A 256 4.43 14.15 11.22
N ASP A 257 5.22 15.22 11.01
CA ASP A 257 5.64 15.68 9.68
C ASP A 257 6.65 14.74 8.99
N SER A 258 7.12 13.69 9.69
CA SER A 258 8.11 12.73 9.18
C SER A 258 7.61 11.29 9.30
N PHE A 259 7.81 10.50 8.23
CA PHE A 259 7.48 9.08 8.25
C PHE A 259 8.23 8.34 9.37
N GLY A 260 7.53 7.42 10.02
CA GLY A 260 8.09 6.62 11.12
C GLY A 260 8.26 7.39 12.44
N ILE A 261 7.90 8.67 12.48
CA ILE A 261 7.84 9.46 13.72
C ILE A 261 6.37 9.79 14.00
N TRP A 262 5.95 9.50 15.23
CA TRP A 262 4.62 9.79 15.75
C TRP A 262 4.74 10.76 16.91
N ALA A 263 3.62 11.35 17.32
CA ALA A 263 3.58 12.23 18.47
C ALA A 263 2.45 11.86 19.42
N ILE A 264 2.69 12.11 20.70
CA ILE A 264 1.65 12.32 21.70
C ILE A 264 1.49 13.83 21.81
N ASP A 265 0.40 14.37 21.27
CA ASP A 265 0.14 15.81 21.28
C ASP A 265 -0.65 16.20 22.53
N ARG A 266 -0.07 17.11 23.33
CA ARG A 266 -0.71 17.85 24.43
C ARG A 266 -1.66 17.01 25.29
N VAL A 267 -1.07 16.04 25.98
CA VAL A 267 -1.80 15.29 27.00
C VAL A 267 -1.74 16.01 28.34
N ALA A 268 -2.88 16.08 29.03
CA ALA A 268 -2.99 16.70 30.34
C ALA A 268 -3.01 15.63 31.43
N GLY A 269 -2.33 15.92 32.55
CA GLY A 269 -2.32 15.08 33.74
C GLY A 269 -2.22 15.92 35.01
N VAL A 270 -2.29 15.26 36.16
CA VAL A 270 -2.14 15.90 37.46
C VAL A 270 -1.12 15.14 38.30
N ALA A 271 -0.08 15.86 38.74
CA ALA A 271 0.88 15.38 39.71
C ALA A 271 0.50 15.89 41.11
N ARG A 272 0.69 15.05 42.13
CA ARG A 272 0.50 15.43 43.53
C ARG A 272 1.85 15.47 44.22
N LEU A 273 2.14 16.61 44.84
CA LEU A 273 3.29 16.81 45.72
C LEU A 273 2.86 16.65 47.17
N SER A 274 3.67 15.96 47.96
CA SER A 274 3.66 16.01 49.42
C SER A 274 5.06 16.31 49.93
N VAL A 275 5.21 17.36 50.73
CA VAL A 275 6.50 17.78 51.28
C VAL A 275 6.32 18.54 52.59
N ASP A 276 7.11 18.21 53.60
CA ASP A 276 7.18 19.03 54.82
C ASP A 276 7.99 20.31 54.57
N VAL A 277 7.38 21.43 54.94
CA VAL A 277 7.96 22.77 54.87
C VAL A 277 7.99 23.43 56.24
N GLN A 278 8.93 24.35 56.43
CA GLN A 278 9.02 25.23 57.58
C GLN A 278 8.78 26.67 57.15
N SER A 279 7.76 27.29 57.74
CA SER A 279 7.43 28.70 57.50
C SER A 279 8.61 29.61 57.84
N LEU A 280 8.99 30.48 56.90
CA LEU A 280 10.03 31.48 57.14
C LEU A 280 9.56 32.62 58.07
N PHE A 281 8.26 32.74 58.33
CA PHE A 281 7.69 33.80 59.16
C PHE A 281 7.62 33.43 60.64
N ASP A 282 7.13 32.23 60.96
CA ASP A 282 6.87 31.79 62.34
C ASP A 282 7.65 30.53 62.77
N GLY A 283 8.41 29.93 61.85
CA GLY A 283 9.27 28.77 62.11
C GLY A 283 8.52 27.46 62.31
N ARG A 284 7.19 27.42 62.15
CA ARG A 284 6.39 26.18 62.29
C ARG A 284 6.59 25.26 61.10
N THR A 285 6.58 23.96 61.37
CA THR A 285 6.64 22.89 60.37
C THR A 285 5.24 22.38 60.06
N SER A 286 4.95 22.15 58.77
CA SER A 286 3.69 21.58 58.30
C SER A 286 3.90 20.79 57.01
N THR A 287 3.08 19.77 56.78
CA THR A 287 3.01 19.09 55.48
C THR A 287 2.27 19.95 54.47
N HIS A 288 2.94 20.26 53.38
CA HIS A 288 2.37 20.93 52.23
C HIS A 288 2.00 19.88 51.18
N GLU A 289 0.72 19.86 50.80
CA GLU A 289 0.21 19.05 49.71
C GLU A 289 -0.27 19.96 48.59
N ALA A 290 0.08 19.62 47.35
CA ALA A 290 -0.31 20.40 46.17
C ALA A 290 -0.70 19.46 45.03
N GLU A 291 -1.77 19.80 44.32
CA GLU A 291 -2.09 19.20 43.02
C GLU A 291 -1.61 20.15 41.92
N VAL A 292 -0.78 19.63 41.03
CA VAL A 292 -0.05 20.37 40.00
C VAL A 292 -0.49 19.82 38.65
N PRO A 293 -1.45 20.48 37.97
CA PRO A 293 -1.78 20.17 36.60
C PRO A 293 -0.57 20.39 35.69
N PHE A 294 -0.38 19.51 34.72
CA PHE A 294 0.66 19.64 33.71
C PHE A 294 0.13 19.27 32.32
N GLU A 295 0.79 19.80 31.30
CA GLU A 295 0.65 19.35 29.92
C GLU A 295 1.99 18.78 29.46
N ALA A 296 1.94 17.71 28.67
CA ALA A 296 3.13 17.08 28.12
C ALA A 296 2.90 16.71 26.66
N SER A 297 3.97 16.81 25.87
CA SER A 297 4.01 16.39 24.48
C SER A 297 5.29 15.60 24.25
N TYR A 298 5.20 14.56 23.42
CA TYR A 298 6.33 13.68 23.13
C TYR A 298 6.37 13.31 21.65
N LEU A 299 7.57 13.19 21.11
CA LEU A 299 7.81 12.46 19.86
C LEU A 299 8.10 11.00 20.18
N ILE A 300 7.62 10.13 19.31
CA ILE A 300 7.82 8.70 19.37
C ILE A 300 8.55 8.26 18.11
N GLY A 301 9.78 7.79 18.30
CA GLY A 301 10.50 6.99 17.32
C GLY A 301 10.41 5.51 17.70
N PHE A 302 10.47 4.63 16.71
CA PHE A 302 10.61 3.19 16.94
C PHE A 302 11.53 2.53 15.92
N ASP A 303 12.33 1.57 16.38
CA ASP A 303 13.13 0.69 15.53
C ASP A 303 12.85 -0.76 15.91
N GLY A 304 12.20 -1.49 15.01
CA GLY A 304 11.73 -2.84 15.26
C GLY A 304 10.80 -2.94 16.48
N ASP A 305 11.38 -3.32 17.62
CA ASP A 305 10.68 -3.60 18.88
C ASP A 305 10.85 -2.51 19.94
N GLU A 306 11.81 -1.60 19.78
CA GLU A 306 12.10 -0.56 20.76
C GLU A 306 11.38 0.75 20.42
N LEU A 307 10.71 1.32 21.42
CA LEU A 307 10.02 2.60 21.34
C LEU A 307 10.80 3.61 22.18
N ALA A 308 11.16 4.75 21.59
CA ALA A 308 11.83 5.85 22.26
C ALA A 308 10.90 7.06 22.31
N LEU A 309 10.60 7.52 23.53
CA LEU A 309 9.92 8.78 23.79
C LEU A 309 10.96 9.90 23.90
N THR A 310 10.74 11.00 23.18
CA THR A 310 11.53 12.22 23.32
C THR A 310 10.59 13.36 23.70
N PRO A 311 10.75 13.98 24.89
CA PRO A 311 9.94 15.12 25.27
C PRO A 311 10.08 16.26 24.27
N THR A 312 8.96 16.91 23.91
CA THR A 312 8.97 18.13 23.11
C THR A 312 8.63 19.33 23.98
N PRO A 313 9.28 20.49 23.74
CA PRO A 313 9.02 21.73 24.47
C PRO A 313 7.62 22.29 24.21
#